data_AF-A0A1Y3UFL4-F1
#
_entry.id   AF-A0A1Y3UFL4-F1
#
_cell.length_a   1.000
_cell.length_b   1.000
_cell.length_c   1.000
_cell.angle_alpha   90.00
_cell.angle_beta   90.00
_cell.angle_gamma   90.00
#
_symmetry.space_group_name_H-M   'P 1'
#
loop_
_entity.id
_entity.type
_entity.pdbx_description
1 polymer ?
#
loop_
_entity_poly.entity_id
_entity_poly.type
_entity_poly.pdbx_seq_one_letter_code
_entity_poly.pdbx_strand_id
1 'polypeptide(L)'
;MSDFIREFCAENFTDVPAAVEAGARRIELCDNLAVGGTSPSTGVIEATVAYAHDFGARVMAMVRPRGGDFVYTPEELGMMEADARVALALGVDGIVFGCLAPDASGELDLDHDAIERLMHIVHEAEAERDDKVDVTFHMAFDVLPEDRQLAAIDAIAEAGATRILTHGGVAGTPIADNLDRLRTYIERAAGRIIILPGAGITYQNVDEIVAALGVHEAHGTKIVKLA
;
A
#
# COMPACT_ATOMS: atom_id res chain seq x y z
N MET A 1 13.73 4.88 -21.08
CA MET A 1 13.45 4.97 -19.63
C MET A 1 12.69 3.72 -19.28
N SER A 2 13.08 3.01 -18.23
CA SER A 2 12.38 1.79 -17.83
C SER A 2 10.92 2.10 -17.50
N ASP A 3 10.02 1.34 -18.11
CA ASP A 3 8.57 1.51 -18.01
C ASP A 3 8.08 0.81 -16.73
N PHE A 4 8.19 1.51 -15.60
CA PHE A 4 7.72 1.03 -14.31
C PHE A 4 7.03 2.16 -13.53
N ILE A 5 6.08 1.78 -12.68
CA ILE A 5 5.29 2.73 -11.90
C ILE A 5 6.09 3.18 -10.67
N ARG A 6 6.26 4.50 -10.55
CA ARG A 6 6.72 5.15 -9.32
C ARG A 6 5.48 5.56 -8.52
N GLU A 7 5.28 4.91 -7.39
CA GLU A 7 4.24 5.26 -6.42
C GLU A 7 4.81 6.22 -5.38
N PHE A 8 4.34 7.47 -5.41
CA PHE A 8 4.74 8.49 -4.47
C PHE A 8 3.85 8.43 -3.23
N CYS A 9 4.47 8.20 -2.07
CA CYS A 9 3.81 8.28 -0.77
C CYS A 9 3.71 9.75 -0.36
N ALA A 10 2.49 10.29 -0.37
CA ALA A 10 2.21 11.69 -0.09
C ALA A 10 1.64 11.86 1.33
N GLU A 11 2.06 12.91 2.03
CA GLU A 11 1.34 13.45 3.19
C GLU A 11 0.50 14.64 2.73
N ASN A 12 -0.82 14.50 2.83
CA ASN A 12 -1.76 15.50 2.31
C ASN A 12 -1.52 15.81 0.81
N PHE A 13 -2.04 16.94 0.34
CA PHE A 13 -1.97 17.34 -1.07
C PHE A 13 -0.68 18.06 -1.47
N THR A 14 0.09 18.58 -0.50
CA THR A 14 1.13 19.59 -0.72
C THR A 14 2.11 19.25 -1.85
N ASP A 15 2.66 18.04 -1.86
CA ASP A 15 3.68 17.62 -2.83
C ASP A 15 3.09 16.79 -4.00
N VAL A 16 1.79 16.53 -4.02
CA VAL A 16 1.14 15.73 -5.08
C VAL A 16 1.38 16.34 -6.48
N PRO A 17 1.14 17.65 -6.71
CA PRO A 17 1.41 18.27 -8.02
C PRO A 17 2.85 18.08 -8.49
N ALA A 18 3.82 18.40 -7.62
CA ALA A 18 5.23 18.29 -7.94
C ALA A 18 5.65 16.84 -8.23
N ALA A 19 5.11 15.87 -7.49
CA ALA A 19 5.41 14.45 -7.70
C ALA A 19 4.87 13.94 -9.04
N VAL A 20 3.64 14.29 -9.41
CA VAL A 20 3.01 13.90 -10.68
C VAL A 20 3.74 14.51 -11.87
N GLU A 21 4.09 15.80 -11.79
CA GLU A 21 4.91 16.51 -12.79
C GLU A 21 6.31 15.87 -12.93
N ALA A 22 6.90 15.42 -11.82
CA ALA A 22 8.18 14.71 -11.79
C ALA A 22 8.11 13.24 -12.27
N GLY A 23 6.92 12.76 -12.66
CA GLY A 23 6.73 11.46 -13.28
C GLY A 23 6.16 10.36 -12.39
N ALA A 24 5.68 10.69 -11.18
CA ALA A 24 4.88 9.73 -10.41
C ALA A 24 3.57 9.45 -11.16
N ARG A 25 3.18 8.17 -11.22
CA ARG A 25 1.94 7.73 -11.90
C ARG A 25 0.96 7.06 -10.98
N ARG A 26 1.32 6.94 -9.70
CA ARG A 26 0.42 6.55 -8.63
C ARG A 26 0.78 7.30 -7.36
N ILE A 27 -0.22 7.69 -6.60
CA ILE A 27 -0.09 8.36 -5.32
C ILE A 27 -0.64 7.39 -4.27
N GLU A 28 0.17 7.06 -3.26
CA GLU A 28 -0.38 6.57 -1.99
C GLU A 28 -0.65 7.82 -1.14
N LEU A 29 -1.93 8.13 -0.93
CA LEU A 29 -2.38 9.31 -0.21
C LEU A 29 -2.59 8.97 1.27
N CYS A 30 -1.76 9.57 2.10
CA CYS A 30 -1.77 9.43 3.55
C CYS A 30 -1.94 10.80 4.21
N ASP A 31 -2.29 10.79 5.50
CA ASP A 31 -1.93 11.85 6.43
C ASP A 31 -0.94 11.31 7.48
N ASN A 32 -0.32 12.17 8.29
CA ASN A 32 0.50 11.80 9.43
C ASN A 32 1.57 10.71 9.15
N LEU A 33 2.45 10.96 8.18
CA LEU A 33 3.58 10.08 7.86
C LEU A 33 4.58 9.97 9.02
N ALA A 34 4.55 10.89 9.98
CA ALA A 34 5.33 10.79 11.21
C ALA A 34 5.05 9.51 12.03
N VAL A 35 3.86 8.89 11.85
CA VAL A 35 3.50 7.60 12.46
C VAL A 35 3.33 6.48 11.43
N GLY A 36 3.89 6.66 10.22
CA GLY A 36 3.83 5.71 9.12
C GLY A 36 2.57 5.79 8.26
N GLY A 37 1.78 6.86 8.37
CA GLY A 37 0.60 7.10 7.56
C GLY A 37 -0.71 6.71 8.27
N THR A 38 -1.71 7.57 8.18
CA THR A 38 -3.10 7.35 8.61
C THR A 38 -4.07 7.76 7.50
N SER A 39 -5.35 7.41 7.66
CA SER A 39 -6.42 7.83 6.74
C SER A 39 -6.40 9.35 6.53
N PRO A 40 -6.34 9.85 5.29
CA PRO A 40 -6.41 11.28 5.00
C PRO A 40 -7.84 11.83 5.15
N SER A 41 -7.97 13.14 5.35
CA SER A 41 -9.29 13.77 5.41
C SER A 41 -10.02 13.75 4.06
N THR A 42 -11.35 13.79 4.09
CA THR A 42 -12.19 13.73 2.88
C THR A 42 -11.89 14.83 1.86
N GLY A 43 -11.68 16.06 2.32
CA GLY A 43 -11.34 17.18 1.42
C GLY A 43 -9.96 17.02 0.75
N VAL A 44 -9.03 16.34 1.42
CA VAL A 44 -7.71 16.01 0.83
C VAL A 44 -7.85 14.91 -0.22
N ILE A 45 -8.67 13.89 0.03
CA ILE A 45 -8.98 12.84 -0.95
C ILE A 45 -9.59 13.46 -2.22
N GLU A 46 -10.66 14.25 -2.08
CA GLU A 46 -11.37 14.87 -3.20
C GLU A 46 -10.45 15.73 -4.07
N ALA A 47 -9.65 16.61 -3.44
CA ALA A 47 -8.71 17.46 -4.16
C ALA A 47 -7.60 16.67 -4.87
N THR A 48 -7.10 15.61 -4.23
CA THR A 48 -6.04 14.76 -4.78
C THR A 48 -6.53 13.96 -5.97
N VAL A 49 -7.71 13.33 -5.86
CA VAL A 49 -8.34 12.56 -6.94
C VAL A 49 -8.56 13.45 -8.16
N ALA A 50 -9.22 14.60 -7.97
CA ALA A 50 -9.49 15.54 -9.06
C ALA A 50 -8.21 15.96 -9.80
N TYR A 51 -7.16 16.34 -9.04
CA TYR A 51 -5.90 16.74 -9.65
C TYR A 51 -5.18 15.55 -10.32
N ALA A 52 -4.98 14.43 -9.61
CA ALA A 52 -4.18 13.32 -10.13
C ALA A 52 -4.78 12.73 -11.42
N HIS A 53 -6.11 12.61 -11.48
CA HIS A 53 -6.81 12.08 -12.66
C HIS A 53 -6.67 12.99 -13.88
N ASP A 54 -6.69 14.32 -13.73
CA ASP A 54 -6.44 15.27 -14.83
C ASP A 54 -5.06 15.09 -15.48
N PHE A 55 -4.10 14.52 -14.74
CA PHE A 55 -2.74 14.24 -15.20
C PHE A 55 -2.46 12.75 -15.42
N GLY A 56 -3.50 11.90 -15.41
CA GLY A 56 -3.39 10.46 -15.68
C GLY A 56 -2.62 9.67 -14.61
N ALA A 57 -2.59 10.17 -13.37
CA ALA A 57 -2.04 9.45 -12.22
C ALA A 57 -3.18 8.86 -11.37
N ARG A 58 -2.95 7.67 -10.81
CA ARG A 58 -3.92 6.96 -9.96
C ARG A 58 -3.73 7.31 -8.48
N VAL A 59 -4.79 7.19 -7.68
CA VAL A 59 -4.78 7.51 -6.24
C VAL A 59 -5.20 6.30 -5.40
N MET A 60 -4.33 5.89 -4.49
CA MET A 60 -4.54 4.85 -3.49
C MET A 60 -4.70 5.53 -2.12
N ALA A 61 -5.84 5.41 -1.46
CA ALA A 61 -6.03 6.04 -0.15
C ALA A 61 -5.66 5.09 0.99
N MET A 62 -4.89 5.59 1.95
CA MET A 62 -4.65 4.89 3.21
C MET A 62 -5.97 4.74 3.98
N VAL A 63 -6.20 3.54 4.51
CA VAL A 63 -7.29 3.19 5.43
C VAL A 63 -6.65 2.66 6.70
N ARG A 64 -6.32 3.58 7.61
CA ARG A 64 -5.62 3.27 8.86
C ARG A 64 -5.98 4.32 9.92
N PRO A 65 -6.73 3.96 10.97
CA PRO A 65 -7.38 4.92 11.86
C PRO A 65 -6.39 5.60 12.83
N ARG A 66 -5.20 5.02 13.02
CA ARG A 66 -4.16 5.50 13.93
C ARG A 66 -2.78 4.92 13.57
N GLY A 67 -1.73 5.53 14.12
CA GLY A 67 -0.40 4.93 14.17
C GLY A 67 -0.31 3.74 15.14
N GLY A 68 0.92 3.23 15.34
CA GLY A 68 1.17 2.11 16.25
C GLY A 68 1.03 0.74 15.56
N ASP A 69 0.45 -0.22 16.28
CA ASP A 69 0.25 -1.60 15.80
C ASP A 69 -0.82 -1.72 14.71
N PHE A 70 -1.11 -2.96 14.31
CA PHE A 70 -2.10 -3.31 13.29
C PHE A 70 -3.18 -4.26 13.84
N VAL A 71 -3.35 -4.31 15.17
CA VAL A 71 -4.38 -5.12 15.85
C VAL A 71 -5.51 -4.19 16.25
N TYR A 72 -6.60 -4.24 15.50
CA TYR A 72 -7.68 -3.27 15.63
C TYR A 72 -8.79 -3.74 16.54
N THR A 73 -9.35 -2.83 17.33
CA THR A 73 -10.58 -3.11 18.06
C THR A 73 -11.78 -3.14 17.10
N PRO A 74 -12.94 -3.71 17.50
CA PRO A 74 -14.15 -3.65 16.69
C PRO A 74 -14.58 -2.22 16.30
N GLU A 75 -14.37 -1.24 17.19
CA GLU A 75 -14.67 0.16 16.92
C GLU A 75 -13.70 0.75 15.89
N GLU A 76 -12.40 0.44 15.98
CA GLU A 76 -11.38 0.87 15.01
C GLU A 76 -11.64 0.27 13.62
N LEU A 77 -12.04 -1.00 13.55
CA LEU A 77 -12.47 -1.62 12.29
C LEU A 77 -13.72 -0.94 11.72
N GLY A 78 -14.67 -0.55 12.57
CA GLY A 78 -15.83 0.24 12.15
C GLY A 78 -15.44 1.60 11.54
N MET A 79 -14.40 2.25 12.07
CA MET A 79 -13.85 3.49 11.50
C MET A 79 -13.18 3.22 10.14
N MET A 80 -12.36 2.18 10.04
CA MET A 80 -11.72 1.78 8.78
C MET A 80 -12.72 1.50 7.67
N GLU A 81 -13.80 0.78 7.99
CA GLU A 81 -14.86 0.49 7.03
C GLU A 81 -15.61 1.76 6.58
N ALA A 82 -15.81 2.73 7.48
CA ALA A 82 -16.42 4.00 7.14
C ALA A 82 -15.51 4.82 6.22
N ASP A 83 -14.23 4.92 6.56
CA ASP A 83 -13.20 5.62 5.77
C ASP A 83 -13.06 4.99 4.38
N ALA A 84 -13.02 3.66 4.28
CA ALA A 84 -12.93 2.94 3.01
C ALA A 84 -14.11 3.27 2.09
N ARG A 85 -15.35 3.20 2.60
CA ARG A 85 -16.55 3.55 1.81
C ARG A 85 -16.51 5.00 1.33
N VAL A 86 -16.10 5.92 2.19
CA VAL A 86 -16.00 7.34 1.83
C VAL A 86 -14.92 7.56 0.77
N ALA A 87 -13.73 7.00 0.95
CA ALA A 87 -12.64 7.13 -0.03
C ALA A 87 -13.04 6.59 -1.40
N LEU A 88 -13.66 5.39 -1.44
CA LEU A 88 -14.15 4.77 -2.68
C LEU A 88 -15.23 5.61 -3.36
N ALA A 89 -16.18 6.16 -2.60
CA ALA A 89 -17.22 7.06 -3.12
C ALA A 89 -16.64 8.39 -3.65
N LEU A 90 -15.49 8.83 -3.15
CA LEU A 90 -14.75 10.00 -3.65
C LEU A 90 -13.88 9.69 -4.87
N GLY A 91 -13.90 8.46 -5.39
CA GLY A 91 -13.28 8.10 -6.66
C GLY A 91 -11.82 7.68 -6.58
N VAL A 92 -11.32 7.26 -5.40
CA VAL A 92 -9.98 6.67 -5.34
C VAL A 92 -9.91 5.40 -6.19
N ASP A 93 -8.76 5.19 -6.83
CA ASP A 93 -8.48 4.02 -7.64
C ASP A 93 -8.31 2.75 -6.80
N GLY A 94 -7.98 2.92 -5.52
CA GLY A 94 -7.82 1.82 -4.60
C GLY A 94 -7.59 2.24 -3.16
N ILE A 95 -7.52 1.26 -2.28
CA ILE A 95 -7.29 1.46 -0.84
C ILE A 95 -6.06 0.69 -0.36
N VAL A 96 -5.45 1.19 0.72
CA VAL A 96 -4.26 0.62 1.34
C VAL A 96 -4.54 0.35 2.81
N PHE A 97 -4.37 -0.89 3.27
CA PHE A 97 -4.60 -1.25 4.67
C PHE A 97 -3.77 -2.48 5.06
N GLY A 98 -3.84 -2.89 6.33
CA GLY A 98 -3.38 -4.20 6.75
C GLY A 98 -3.81 -4.48 8.18
N CYS A 99 -4.39 -5.66 8.40
CA CYS A 99 -4.98 -6.05 9.67
C CYS A 99 -4.32 -7.32 10.18
N LEU A 100 -3.84 -7.28 11.42
CA LEU A 100 -3.21 -8.40 12.10
C LEU A 100 -3.99 -8.74 13.37
N ALA A 101 -3.90 -9.99 13.80
CA ALA A 101 -4.42 -10.44 15.08
C ALA A 101 -3.42 -11.39 15.74
N PRO A 102 -3.30 -11.38 17.08
CA PRO A 102 -2.56 -12.42 17.77
C PRO A 102 -3.30 -13.75 17.67
N ASP A 103 -2.58 -14.82 17.38
CA ASP A 103 -3.12 -16.18 17.46
C ASP A 103 -3.26 -16.65 18.92
N ALA A 104 -3.65 -17.92 19.10
CA ALA A 104 -3.79 -18.52 20.43
C ALA A 104 -2.48 -18.58 21.25
N SER A 105 -1.32 -18.49 20.58
CA SER A 105 0.00 -18.42 21.23
C SER A 105 0.45 -16.99 21.52
N GLY A 106 -0.24 -15.99 20.99
CA GLY A 106 0.08 -14.56 21.12
C GLY A 106 0.98 -14.03 20.01
N GLU A 107 1.37 -14.86 19.04
CA GLU A 107 2.14 -14.44 17.87
C GLU A 107 1.22 -13.81 16.84
N LEU A 108 1.70 -12.78 16.14
CA LEU A 108 0.89 -12.09 15.14
C LEU A 108 0.67 -12.96 13.91
N ASP A 109 -0.57 -12.94 13.42
CA ASP A 109 -1.00 -13.49 12.15
C ASP A 109 -1.92 -12.50 11.44
N LEU A 110 -2.35 -12.81 10.22
CA LEU A 110 -3.36 -12.04 9.52
C LEU A 110 -4.71 -12.10 10.26
N ASP A 111 -5.36 -10.95 10.39
CA ASP A 111 -6.76 -10.91 10.81
C ASP A 111 -7.64 -11.16 9.57
N HIS A 112 -7.91 -12.43 9.30
CA HIS A 112 -8.68 -12.85 8.13
C HIS A 112 -10.09 -12.26 8.10
N ASP A 113 -10.76 -12.16 9.25
CA ASP A 113 -12.12 -11.61 9.34
C ASP A 113 -12.11 -10.10 9.02
N ALA A 114 -11.14 -9.35 9.55
CA ALA A 114 -11.00 -7.92 9.24
C ALA A 114 -10.64 -7.67 7.78
N ILE A 115 -9.76 -8.50 7.21
CA ILE A 115 -9.39 -8.44 5.78
C ILE A 115 -10.64 -8.70 4.92
N GLU A 116 -11.41 -9.76 5.21
CA GLU A 116 -12.62 -10.10 4.46
C GLU A 116 -13.65 -8.96 4.48
N ARG A 117 -13.85 -8.31 5.63
CA ARG A 117 -14.76 -7.16 5.77
C ARG A 117 -14.37 -5.98 4.89
N LEU A 118 -13.09 -5.63 4.83
CA LEU A 118 -12.59 -4.54 3.98
C LEU A 118 -12.63 -4.94 2.50
N MET A 119 -12.30 -6.18 2.16
CA MET A 119 -12.43 -6.71 0.79
C MET A 119 -13.89 -6.73 0.32
N HIS A 120 -14.85 -7.00 1.20
CA HIS A 120 -16.27 -6.93 0.86
C HIS A 120 -16.68 -5.52 0.41
N ILE A 121 -16.25 -4.48 1.14
CA ILE A 121 -16.50 -3.08 0.77
C ILE A 121 -15.90 -2.75 -0.60
N VAL A 122 -14.70 -3.27 -0.87
CA VAL A 122 -14.04 -3.12 -2.16
C VAL A 122 -14.87 -3.76 -3.27
N HIS A 123 -15.34 -4.99 -3.09
CA HIS A 123 -16.19 -5.66 -4.08
C HIS A 123 -17.54 -4.96 -4.29
N GLU A 124 -18.14 -4.40 -3.24
CA GLU A 124 -19.35 -3.58 -3.37
C GLU A 124 -19.10 -2.35 -4.25
N ALA A 125 -17.99 -1.64 -4.02
CA ALA A 125 -17.63 -0.48 -4.84
C ALA A 125 -17.27 -0.85 -6.29
N GLU A 126 -16.62 -2.01 -6.52
CA GLU A 126 -16.36 -2.53 -7.86
C GLU A 126 -17.64 -2.86 -8.62
N ALA A 127 -18.68 -3.35 -7.94
CA ALA A 127 -19.96 -3.67 -8.59
C ALA A 127 -20.69 -2.42 -9.13
N GLU A 128 -20.31 -1.22 -8.68
CA GLU A 128 -20.91 0.05 -9.05
C GLU A 128 -20.09 0.85 -10.09
N ARG A 129 -18.94 0.33 -10.53
CA ARG A 129 -18.04 1.02 -11.47
C ARG A 129 -17.40 0.07 -12.49
N ASP A 130 -17.00 0.59 -13.65
CA ASP A 130 -16.42 -0.23 -14.73
C ASP A 130 -14.96 -0.62 -14.46
N ASP A 131 -14.27 0.12 -13.60
CA ASP A 131 -12.84 -0.06 -13.30
C ASP A 131 -12.59 -0.82 -11.99
N LYS A 132 -11.61 -1.73 -12.04
CA LYS A 132 -11.16 -2.48 -10.87
C LYS A 132 -10.71 -1.55 -9.73
N VAL A 133 -11.03 -1.90 -8.49
CA VAL A 133 -10.44 -1.28 -7.28
C VAL A 133 -9.16 -2.02 -6.95
N ASP A 134 -8.06 -1.27 -6.86
CA ASP A 134 -6.82 -1.86 -6.38
C ASP A 134 -6.79 -1.93 -4.85
N VAL A 135 -6.20 -2.99 -4.32
CA VAL A 135 -5.94 -3.13 -2.88
C VAL A 135 -4.47 -3.40 -2.65
N THR A 136 -3.86 -2.63 -1.76
CA THR A 136 -2.50 -2.85 -1.29
C THR A 136 -2.52 -3.23 0.18
N PHE A 137 -2.01 -4.43 0.51
CA PHE A 137 -1.71 -4.78 1.89
C PHE A 137 -0.39 -4.13 2.30
N HIS A 138 -0.41 -3.20 3.25
CA HIS A 138 0.75 -2.37 3.58
C HIS A 138 1.78 -3.06 4.48
N MET A 139 2.75 -2.30 5.00
CA MET A 139 3.88 -2.76 5.81
C MET A 139 3.51 -3.44 7.15
N ALA A 140 2.23 -3.60 7.49
CA ALA A 140 1.82 -4.63 8.46
C ALA A 140 2.37 -6.02 8.12
N PHE A 141 2.57 -6.30 6.83
CA PHE A 141 3.21 -7.53 6.38
C PHE A 141 4.62 -7.72 6.99
N ASP A 142 5.40 -6.64 7.10
CA ASP A 142 6.76 -6.68 7.64
C ASP A 142 6.79 -6.94 9.16
N VAL A 143 5.66 -6.79 9.85
CA VAL A 143 5.53 -7.04 11.30
C VAL A 143 5.22 -8.51 11.61
N LEU A 144 4.75 -9.28 10.62
CA LEU A 144 4.54 -10.71 10.79
C LEU A 144 5.87 -11.43 11.11
N PRO A 145 5.83 -12.50 11.93
CA PRO A 145 6.95 -13.41 12.06
C PRO A 145 7.45 -13.89 10.69
N GLU A 146 8.77 -13.94 10.50
CA GLU A 146 9.40 -14.26 9.21
C GLU A 146 8.95 -15.61 8.65
N ASP A 147 8.72 -16.59 9.52
CA ASP A 147 8.23 -17.93 9.14
C ASP A 147 6.77 -17.97 8.70
N ARG A 148 6.00 -16.89 8.94
CA ARG A 148 4.60 -16.73 8.49
C ARG A 148 4.44 -15.92 7.21
N GLN A 149 5.44 -15.11 6.85
CA GLN A 149 5.34 -14.18 5.73
C GLN A 149 5.07 -14.87 4.38
N LEU A 150 5.63 -16.07 4.13
CA LEU A 150 5.35 -16.79 2.88
C LEU A 150 3.91 -17.30 2.78
N ALA A 151 3.32 -17.76 3.89
CA ALA A 151 1.92 -18.18 3.92
C ALA A 151 0.97 -16.97 3.83
N ALA A 152 1.35 -15.85 4.45
CA ALA A 152 0.61 -14.60 4.36
C ALA A 152 0.51 -14.08 2.91
N ILE A 153 1.56 -14.23 2.09
CA ILE A 153 1.50 -13.88 0.66
C ILE A 153 0.37 -14.63 -0.05
N ASP A 154 0.20 -15.92 0.23
CA ASP A 154 -0.87 -16.71 -0.40
C ASP A 154 -2.24 -16.28 0.07
N ALA A 155 -2.42 -16.10 1.38
CA ALA A 155 -3.68 -15.71 1.97
C ALA A 155 -4.13 -14.31 1.49
N ILE A 156 -3.20 -13.35 1.43
CA ILE A 156 -3.49 -12.00 0.93
C ILE A 156 -3.84 -12.04 -0.57
N ALA A 157 -3.17 -12.88 -1.36
CA ALA A 157 -3.50 -13.08 -2.77
C ALA A 157 -4.88 -13.75 -2.95
N GLU A 158 -5.21 -14.75 -2.14
CA GLU A 158 -6.51 -15.44 -2.17
C GLU A 158 -7.65 -14.51 -1.74
N ALA A 159 -7.40 -13.60 -0.80
CA ALA A 159 -8.35 -12.56 -0.40
C ALA A 159 -8.63 -11.54 -1.53
N GLY A 160 -7.83 -11.52 -2.60
CA GLY A 160 -8.04 -10.69 -3.78
C GLY A 160 -7.24 -9.39 -3.82
N ALA A 161 -6.28 -9.18 -2.91
CA ALA A 161 -5.46 -7.98 -2.93
C ALA A 161 -4.58 -7.91 -4.19
N THR A 162 -4.37 -6.70 -4.71
CA THR A 162 -3.53 -6.47 -5.90
C THR A 162 -2.05 -6.51 -5.54
N ARG A 163 -1.67 -6.00 -4.36
CA ARG A 163 -0.26 -5.79 -3.97
C ARG A 163 0.00 -6.05 -2.50
N ILE A 164 1.25 -6.37 -2.17
CA ILE A 164 1.82 -6.30 -0.82
C ILE A 164 2.97 -5.29 -0.85
N LEU A 165 2.87 -4.21 -0.08
CA LEU A 165 3.95 -3.26 0.16
C LEU A 165 4.83 -3.78 1.29
N THR A 166 6.12 -3.95 1.00
CA THR A 166 7.08 -4.57 1.95
C THR A 166 8.48 -4.00 1.78
N HIS A 167 9.19 -3.83 2.91
CA HIS A 167 10.63 -3.58 2.93
C HIS A 167 11.45 -4.85 2.71
N GLY A 168 10.86 -6.03 2.97
CA GLY A 168 11.50 -7.32 2.81
C GLY A 168 12.56 -7.63 3.88
N GLY A 169 12.56 -6.91 4.99
CA GLY A 169 13.54 -7.08 6.06
C GLY A 169 13.26 -6.15 7.24
N VAL A 170 14.25 -6.01 8.13
CA VAL A 170 14.13 -5.18 9.34
C VAL A 170 14.02 -3.71 8.94
N ALA A 171 13.03 -2.99 9.49
CA ALA A 171 12.84 -1.57 9.24
C ALA A 171 14.13 -0.77 9.52
N GLY A 172 14.46 0.16 8.61
CA GLY A 172 15.64 1.02 8.73
C GLY A 172 16.94 0.45 8.18
N THR A 173 16.98 -0.82 7.74
CA THR A 173 18.10 -1.32 6.94
C THR A 173 18.03 -0.78 5.50
N PRO A 174 19.15 -0.68 4.78
CA PRO A 174 19.13 -0.45 3.33
C PRO A 174 18.32 -1.53 2.62
N ILE A 175 17.40 -1.13 1.72
CA ILE A 175 16.58 -2.09 0.97
C ILE A 175 17.41 -3.03 0.07
N ALA A 176 18.62 -2.60 -0.32
CA ALA A 176 19.57 -3.43 -1.07
C ALA A 176 20.02 -4.69 -0.28
N ASP A 177 19.96 -4.65 1.04
CA ASP A 177 20.32 -5.80 1.89
C ASP A 177 19.21 -6.88 1.91
N ASN A 178 18.01 -6.53 1.42
CA ASN A 178 16.82 -7.38 1.48
C ASN A 178 16.46 -8.03 0.14
N LEU A 179 17.28 -7.84 -0.90
CA LEU A 179 16.96 -8.27 -2.28
C LEU A 179 16.66 -9.77 -2.40
N ASP A 180 17.41 -10.63 -1.71
CA ASP A 180 17.20 -12.08 -1.78
C ASP A 180 15.87 -12.50 -1.14
N ARG A 181 15.45 -11.81 -0.07
CA ARG A 181 14.16 -12.06 0.57
C ARG A 181 13.01 -11.57 -0.30
N LEU A 182 13.14 -10.37 -0.88
CA LEU A 182 12.18 -9.84 -1.85
C LEU A 182 12.03 -10.75 -3.07
N ARG A 183 13.12 -11.33 -3.59
CA ARG A 183 13.06 -12.36 -4.66
C ARG A 183 12.26 -13.57 -4.23
N THR A 184 12.48 -14.07 -3.01
CA THR A 184 11.72 -15.18 -2.44
C THR A 184 10.22 -14.85 -2.39
N TYR A 185 9.85 -13.63 -2.03
CA TYR A 185 8.45 -13.18 -2.00
C TYR A 185 7.85 -13.08 -3.39
N ILE A 186 8.60 -12.55 -4.36
CA ILE A 186 8.18 -12.47 -5.78
C ILE A 186 7.96 -13.88 -6.36
N GLU A 187 8.88 -14.80 -6.09
CA GLU A 187 8.76 -16.21 -6.49
C GLU A 187 7.54 -16.87 -5.84
N ARG A 188 7.30 -16.63 -4.55
CA ARG A 188 6.10 -17.15 -3.86
C ARG A 188 4.83 -16.57 -4.47
N ALA A 189 4.78 -15.26 -4.70
CA ALA A 189 3.63 -14.58 -5.28
C ALA A 189 3.27 -15.12 -6.67
N ALA A 190 4.26 -15.50 -7.47
CA ALA A 190 4.09 -16.18 -8.76
C ALA A 190 3.07 -15.50 -9.71
N GLY A 191 3.02 -14.16 -9.68
CA GLY A 191 2.11 -13.36 -10.50
C GLY A 191 0.67 -13.28 -10.01
N ARG A 192 0.30 -13.95 -8.91
CA ARG A 192 -1.04 -13.86 -8.29
C ARG A 192 -1.25 -12.53 -7.56
N ILE A 193 -0.17 -11.97 -7.02
CA ILE A 193 -0.14 -10.69 -6.33
C ILE A 193 1.19 -9.99 -6.64
N ILE A 194 1.20 -8.66 -6.65
CA ILE A 194 2.43 -7.88 -6.86
C ILE A 194 3.15 -7.70 -5.53
N ILE A 195 4.45 -7.99 -5.47
CA ILE A 195 5.30 -7.53 -4.38
C ILE A 195 5.81 -6.14 -4.74
N LEU A 196 5.36 -5.14 -3.98
CA LEU A 196 5.71 -3.74 -4.13
C LEU A 196 6.83 -3.40 -3.14
N PRO A 197 8.09 -3.30 -3.58
CA PRO A 197 9.18 -2.92 -2.69
C PRO A 197 9.03 -1.45 -2.28
N GLY A 198 9.24 -1.15 -1.00
CA GLY A 198 9.18 0.19 -0.42
C GLY A 198 10.08 0.33 0.81
N ALA A 199 10.04 1.50 1.45
CA ALA A 199 10.96 1.94 2.51
C ALA A 199 12.43 2.05 2.06
N GLY A 200 12.92 3.29 1.92
CA GLY A 200 14.31 3.55 1.52
C GLY A 200 14.56 3.53 0.01
N ILE A 201 13.52 3.37 -0.81
CA ILE A 201 13.59 3.60 -2.26
C ILE A 201 13.43 5.10 -2.54
N THR A 202 14.32 5.62 -3.37
CA THR A 202 14.39 7.02 -3.78
C THR A 202 14.66 7.12 -5.27
N TYR A 203 14.54 8.32 -5.83
CA TYR A 203 14.89 8.60 -7.23
C TYR A 203 16.35 8.25 -7.57
N GLN A 204 17.23 8.06 -6.57
CA GLN A 204 18.64 7.74 -6.77
C GLN A 204 18.91 6.24 -6.94
N ASN A 205 18.09 5.37 -6.33
CA ASN A 205 18.32 3.92 -6.31
C ASN A 205 17.19 3.11 -6.97
N VAL A 206 16.05 3.73 -7.30
CA VAL A 206 14.87 3.01 -7.79
C VAL A 206 15.15 2.19 -9.04
N ASP A 207 15.91 2.71 -10.00
CA ASP A 207 16.20 2.01 -11.26
C ASP A 207 17.05 0.74 -11.00
N GLU A 208 17.99 0.80 -10.04
CA GLU A 208 18.82 -0.35 -9.64
C GLU A 208 17.99 -1.42 -8.93
N ILE A 209 17.17 -1.02 -7.95
CA ILE A 209 16.33 -1.94 -7.19
C ILE A 209 15.31 -2.64 -8.09
N VAL A 210 14.65 -1.89 -8.96
CA VAL A 210 13.68 -2.41 -9.92
C VAL A 210 14.35 -3.40 -10.88
N ALA A 211 15.53 -3.07 -11.42
CA ALA A 211 16.27 -3.96 -12.30
C ALA A 211 16.75 -5.24 -11.57
N ALA A 212 17.19 -5.12 -10.32
CA ALA A 212 17.71 -6.24 -9.53
C ALA A 212 16.63 -7.24 -9.11
N LEU A 213 15.39 -6.77 -8.93
CA LEU A 213 14.23 -7.59 -8.55
C LEU A 213 13.38 -8.03 -9.75
N GLY A 214 13.51 -7.35 -10.90
CA GLY A 214 12.65 -7.60 -12.06
C GLY A 214 11.19 -7.20 -11.84
N VAL A 215 10.93 -6.23 -10.95
CA VAL A 215 9.57 -5.72 -10.68
C VAL A 215 9.20 -4.58 -11.65
N HIS A 216 7.94 -4.15 -11.64
CA HIS A 216 7.44 -3.05 -12.47
C HIS A 216 6.79 -1.93 -11.67
N GLU A 217 6.91 -1.97 -10.35
CA GLU A 217 6.38 -0.95 -9.45
C GLU A 217 7.34 -0.77 -8.27
N ALA A 218 7.45 0.46 -7.77
CA ALA A 218 8.24 0.78 -6.58
C ALA A 218 7.61 1.95 -5.83
N HIS A 219 7.73 1.90 -4.50
CA HIS A 219 7.08 2.84 -3.59
C HIS A 219 8.11 3.69 -2.82
N GLY A 220 7.85 4.98 -2.65
CA GLY A 220 8.59 5.78 -1.68
C GLY A 220 8.21 7.26 -1.60
N THR A 221 8.49 7.87 -0.45
CA THR A 221 8.31 9.32 -0.21
C THR A 221 9.30 10.20 -0.99
N LYS A 222 10.37 9.62 -1.54
CA LYS A 222 11.38 10.32 -2.37
C LYS A 222 11.59 9.62 -3.71
N ILE A 223 10.59 8.88 -4.19
CA ILE A 223 10.68 8.02 -5.38
C ILE A 223 10.90 8.81 -6.68
N VAL A 224 10.48 10.07 -6.68
CA VAL A 224 10.72 11.06 -7.73
C VAL A 224 11.53 12.23 -7.16
N LYS A 225 12.21 12.94 -8.05
CA LYS A 225 12.99 14.13 -7.68
C LYS A 225 12.09 15.37 -7.72
N LEU A 226 11.62 15.79 -6.55
CA LEU A 226 10.93 17.07 -6.38
C LEU A 226 11.94 18.23 -6.56
N ALA A 227 11.44 19.38 -7.05
CA ALA A 227 12.25 20.57 -7.31
C ALA A 227 12.60 21.35 -6.04
#